data_AF-A0A9Q1ARW5-F1
#
_entry.id   AF-A0A9Q1ARW5-F1
#
_cell.length_a   1.000
_cell.length_b   1.000
_cell.length_c   1.000
_cell.angle_alpha   90.00
_cell.angle_beta   90.00
_cell.angle_gamma   90.00
#
_symmetry.space_group_name_H-M   'P 1'
#
loop_
_entity.id
_entity.type
_entity.pdbx_description
1 polymer ?
#
loop_
_entity_poly.entity_id
_entity_poly.type
_entity_poly.pdbx_seq_one_letter_code
_entity_poly.pdbx_strand_id
1 'polypeptide(L)'
;MEALWAALDEVALEGLEGVSLGALWERLAGRLPPFPLPLPLEPGARQLLWATLAAHPELRFHLLPQPRPPLRLYDRYEEIDLETGILETKRDPLPLDDLYPVHMLLEHSGGLQGSCRHFKERLDVTDQVRTRDLQPCCTYEEAYEKWGERLVLVASQVLRHRTLIGWEGDPDLKLPDFSYCILERLGRARWQGELQRDLSAAFKVDAGKLHYHRKVLDKNGLISMQSHVIRLPTGAQQHSILLLLTRFHVDRRSKYDILMEKLSTLLSSRPAQMETLSNIREELGLCEKTFKRLYQYMLNAGLGRIVSVPLQDVRPERGPFKTKKGREAAIPVCAYLCARWQSRLLGPARHLLMFPLEDGPPEASFPTAGLPSGCSRSFPAGRGDRGL
;
A
#
# COMPACT_ATOMS: atom_id res chain seq x y z
N MET A 1 6.79 25.27 16.55
CA MET A 1 6.90 23.91 17.12
C MET A 1 6.48 22.86 16.10
N GLU A 2 5.26 22.91 15.57
CA GLU A 2 4.75 21.92 14.59
C GLU A 2 5.62 21.77 13.33
N ALA A 3 6.10 22.87 12.74
CA ALA A 3 6.99 22.86 11.58
C ALA A 3 8.30 22.07 11.82
N LEU A 4 8.90 22.22 13.01
CA LEU A 4 10.13 21.53 13.38
C LEU A 4 9.87 20.02 13.54
N TRP A 5 8.79 19.65 14.22
CA TRP A 5 8.41 18.23 14.35
C TRP A 5 8.16 17.58 13.00
N ALA A 6 7.47 18.26 12.08
CA ALA A 6 7.29 17.79 10.72
C ALA A 6 8.63 17.63 9.98
N ALA A 7 9.56 18.58 10.10
CA ALA A 7 10.88 18.47 9.48
C ALA A 7 11.73 17.32 10.07
N LEU A 8 11.74 17.17 11.39
CA LEU A 8 12.43 16.05 12.06
C LEU A 8 11.84 14.71 11.65
N ASP A 9 10.52 14.63 11.55
CA ASP A 9 9.81 13.45 11.09
C ASP A 9 10.17 13.11 9.64
N GLU A 10 10.24 14.10 8.73
CA GLU A 10 10.73 13.89 7.36
C GLU A 10 12.17 13.36 7.31
N VAL A 11 13.07 13.91 8.12
CA VAL A 11 14.47 13.43 8.22
C VAL A 11 14.52 12.00 8.76
N ALA A 12 13.70 11.67 9.76
CA ALA A 12 13.64 10.35 10.37
C ALA A 12 13.05 9.28 9.42
N LEU A 13 12.06 9.63 8.60
CA LEU A 13 11.44 8.74 7.61
C LEU A 13 12.40 8.34 6.48
N GLU A 14 13.43 9.14 6.20
CA GLU A 14 14.46 8.81 5.22
C GLU A 14 15.48 7.78 5.74
N GLY A 15 15.30 7.29 6.97
CA GLY A 15 16.03 6.14 7.48
C GLY A 15 17.54 6.38 7.67
N LEU A 16 18.30 5.29 7.78
CA LEU A 16 19.74 5.37 8.05
C LEU A 16 20.56 6.04 6.93
N GLU A 17 20.04 6.03 5.70
CA GLU A 17 20.69 6.66 4.55
C GLU A 17 20.58 8.19 4.56
N GLY A 18 19.65 8.72 5.35
CA GLY A 18 19.43 10.14 5.54
C GLY A 18 18.86 10.85 4.32
N VAL A 19 18.54 12.13 4.50
CA VAL A 19 17.96 13.01 3.47
C VAL A 19 18.96 14.08 3.07
N SER A 20 19.10 14.34 1.76
CA SER A 20 19.88 15.49 1.29
C SER A 20 19.09 16.79 1.43
N LEU A 21 19.76 17.94 1.37
CA LEU A 21 19.11 19.24 1.51
C LEU A 21 17.99 19.44 0.47
N GLY A 22 18.26 19.22 -0.82
CA GLY A 22 17.25 19.34 -1.86
C GLY A 22 16.08 18.37 -1.67
N ALA A 23 16.38 17.10 -1.37
CA ALA A 23 15.35 16.07 -1.15
C ALA A 23 14.45 16.40 0.06
N LEU A 24 14.99 17.00 1.12
CA LEU A 24 14.21 17.39 2.30
C LEU A 24 13.15 18.43 1.93
N TRP A 25 13.51 19.42 1.12
CA TRP A 25 12.56 20.46 0.70
C TRP A 25 11.48 19.92 -0.22
N GLU A 26 11.83 19.02 -1.14
CA GLU A 26 10.85 18.32 -1.97
C GLU A 26 9.87 17.51 -1.10
N ARG A 27 10.37 16.76 -0.11
CA ARG A 27 9.53 16.00 0.83
C ARG A 27 8.58 16.88 1.64
N LEU A 28 9.09 18.02 2.14
CA LEU A 28 8.28 18.96 2.91
C LEU A 28 7.22 19.64 2.06
N ALA A 29 7.53 19.98 0.80
CA ALA A 29 6.57 20.55 -0.14
C ALA A 29 5.46 19.55 -0.51
N GLY A 30 5.79 18.27 -0.64
CA GLY A 30 4.84 17.19 -0.96
C GLY A 30 4.17 16.50 0.24
N ARG A 31 4.30 17.06 1.45
CA ARG A 31 3.79 16.44 2.70
C ARG A 31 2.25 16.51 2.81
N LEU A 32 1.63 15.50 3.43
CA LEU A 32 0.20 15.45 3.75
C LEU A 32 -0.06 15.10 5.23
N PRO A 33 -0.61 15.98 6.08
CA PRO A 33 -1.16 17.30 5.77
C PRO A 33 -0.08 18.29 5.30
N PRO A 34 -0.48 19.37 4.59
CA PRO A 34 0.43 20.38 4.10
C PRO A 34 1.30 20.92 5.24
N PHE A 35 2.56 21.22 4.91
CA PHE A 35 3.48 21.78 5.89
C PHE A 35 2.98 23.13 6.40
N PRO A 36 3.08 23.42 7.71
CA PRO A 36 2.45 24.60 8.32
C PRO A 36 3.09 25.93 7.93
N LEU A 37 4.29 25.93 7.34
CA LEU A 37 4.89 27.13 6.74
C LEU A 37 4.61 27.15 5.23
N PRO A 38 4.43 28.34 4.62
CA PRO A 38 4.34 28.47 3.18
C PRO A 38 5.64 27.99 2.54
N LEU A 39 5.66 26.72 2.12
CA LEU A 39 6.65 26.13 1.24
C LEU A 39 6.02 26.11 -0.15
N PRO A 40 6.69 26.63 -1.19
CA PRO A 40 8.14 26.56 -1.42
C PRO A 40 8.81 27.95 -1.58
N LEU A 41 10.11 28.04 -1.26
CA LEU A 41 11.08 29.10 -1.70
C LEU A 41 11.39 30.30 -0.80
N GLU A 42 10.69 30.59 0.30
CA GLU A 42 11.11 31.73 1.15
C GLU A 42 12.47 31.44 1.82
N PRO A 43 13.55 32.19 1.49
CA PRO A 43 14.90 31.91 1.99
C PRO A 43 14.98 31.96 3.52
N GLY A 44 14.23 32.87 4.13
CA GLY A 44 14.15 33.00 5.59
C GLY A 44 13.57 31.76 6.29
N ALA A 45 12.57 31.11 5.69
CA ALA A 45 11.98 29.89 6.25
C ALA A 45 12.95 28.70 6.17
N ARG A 46 13.67 28.57 5.05
CA ARG A 46 14.73 27.56 4.88
C ARG A 46 15.87 27.77 5.87
N GLN A 47 16.30 29.02 6.05
CA GLN A 47 17.35 29.36 7.00
C GLN A 47 16.93 29.06 8.45
N LEU A 48 15.69 29.38 8.83
CA LEU A 48 15.17 29.09 10.17
C LEU A 48 15.08 27.58 10.43
N LEU A 49 14.55 26.81 9.47
CA LEU A 49 14.49 25.35 9.57
C LEU A 49 15.88 24.73 9.60
N TRP A 50 16.81 25.21 8.77
CA TRP A 50 18.19 24.77 8.81
C TRP A 50 18.83 25.02 10.17
N ALA A 51 18.72 26.22 10.72
CA ALA A 51 19.30 26.56 12.01
C ALA A 51 18.76 25.67 13.15
N THR A 52 17.46 25.38 13.12
CA THR A 52 16.84 24.49 14.11
C THR A 52 17.23 23.02 13.94
N LEU A 53 17.33 22.52 12.71
CA LEU A 53 17.81 21.16 12.43
C LEU A 53 19.30 21.00 12.77
N ALA A 54 20.14 21.96 12.40
CA ALA A 54 21.55 22.01 12.75
C ALA A 54 21.77 21.98 14.27
N ALA A 55 20.94 22.69 15.03
CA ALA A 55 20.98 22.68 16.49
C ALA A 55 20.42 21.39 17.14
N HIS A 56 19.76 20.50 16.41
CA HIS A 56 19.02 19.39 17.01
C HIS A 56 19.93 18.22 17.43
N PRO A 57 20.05 17.85 18.72
CA PRO A 57 21.07 16.92 19.22
C PRO A 57 21.00 15.53 18.59
N GLU A 58 19.80 15.06 18.25
CA GLU A 58 19.57 13.75 17.64
C GLU A 58 19.83 13.66 16.14
N LEU A 59 20.20 14.78 15.48
CA LEU A 59 20.60 14.77 14.09
C LEU A 59 22.11 14.72 13.96
N ARG A 60 22.57 13.92 12.99
CA ARG A 60 23.96 13.88 12.54
C ARG A 60 24.04 14.24 11.07
N PHE A 61 25.17 14.83 10.69
CA PHE A 61 25.43 15.32 9.35
C PHE A 61 26.56 14.51 8.74
N HIS A 62 26.28 13.89 7.60
CA HIS A 62 27.26 13.06 6.91
C HIS A 62 27.46 13.53 5.47
N LEU A 63 28.68 13.40 4.95
CA LEU A 63 28.99 13.60 3.54
C LEU A 63 29.07 12.28 2.82
N LEU A 64 28.26 12.13 1.78
CA LEU A 64 28.33 11.01 0.86
C LEU A 64 29.57 11.12 -0.06
N PRO A 65 30.10 9.98 -0.55
CA PRO A 65 31.20 9.97 -1.50
C PRO A 65 30.84 10.64 -2.83
N GLN A 66 29.57 10.53 -3.25
CA GLN A 66 29.03 11.13 -4.46
C GLN A 66 27.73 11.89 -4.15
N PRO A 67 27.41 12.97 -4.89
CA PRO A 67 26.15 13.69 -4.71
C PRO A 67 24.98 12.77 -5.06
N ARG A 68 23.92 12.83 -4.24
CA ARG A 68 22.70 12.06 -4.52
C ARG A 68 21.96 12.69 -5.71
N PRO A 69 21.42 11.89 -6.65
CA PRO A 69 20.54 12.41 -7.70
C PRO A 69 19.32 13.13 -7.10
N PRO A 70 18.78 14.16 -7.78
CA PRO A 70 17.64 14.91 -7.27
C PRO A 70 16.42 14.01 -7.09
N LEU A 71 15.77 14.12 -5.93
CA LEU A 71 14.55 13.38 -5.63
C LEU A 71 13.41 13.84 -6.53
N ARG A 72 12.78 12.91 -7.24
CA ARG A 72 11.55 13.15 -7.98
C ARG A 72 10.41 12.45 -7.29
N LEU A 73 9.48 13.22 -6.72
CA LEU A 73 8.26 12.66 -6.15
C LEU A 73 7.38 12.16 -7.29
N TYR A 74 7.07 10.86 -7.25
CA TYR A 74 6.16 10.22 -8.18
C TYR A 74 4.83 9.98 -7.46
N ASP A 75 3.74 10.53 -8.01
CA ASP A 75 2.41 10.19 -7.54
C ASP A 75 1.89 8.99 -8.33
N ARG A 76 1.79 7.84 -7.66
CA ARG A 76 1.26 6.61 -8.25
C ARG A 76 -0.19 6.79 -8.69
N TYR A 77 -0.91 7.77 -8.15
CA TYR A 77 -2.36 7.93 -8.35
C TYR A 77 -2.72 9.03 -9.35
N GLU A 78 -1.74 9.66 -10.00
CA GLU A 78 -1.98 10.68 -11.03
C GLU A 78 -2.68 10.08 -12.27
N GLU A 79 -2.36 8.83 -12.63
CA GLU A 79 -2.90 8.13 -13.80
C GLU A 79 -4.04 7.14 -13.45
N ILE A 80 -4.87 7.46 -12.44
CA ILE A 80 -6.09 6.65 -12.20
C ILE A 80 -7.07 6.84 -13.36
N ASP A 81 -7.53 5.75 -13.96
CA ASP A 81 -8.65 5.79 -14.89
C ASP A 81 -9.94 6.18 -14.15
N LEU A 82 -10.49 7.35 -14.49
CA LEU A 82 -11.72 7.89 -13.92
C LEU A 82 -12.96 7.01 -14.18
N GLU A 83 -12.95 6.18 -15.23
CA GLU A 83 -14.05 5.27 -15.55
C GLU A 83 -14.03 4.00 -14.69
N THR A 84 -12.86 3.45 -14.38
CA THR A 84 -12.75 2.18 -13.63
C THR A 84 -12.27 2.35 -12.19
N GLY A 85 -11.65 3.48 -11.86
CA GLY A 85 -10.93 3.70 -10.61
C GLY A 85 -9.68 2.81 -10.45
N ILE A 86 -9.21 2.18 -11.55
CA ILE A 86 -8.04 1.32 -11.57
C ILE A 86 -6.86 2.15 -12.07
N LEU A 87 -5.69 1.91 -11.49
CA LEU A 87 -4.46 2.52 -11.98
C LEU A 87 -4.10 1.93 -13.35
N GLU A 88 -4.08 2.77 -14.39
CA GLU A 88 -3.59 2.39 -15.70
C GLU A 88 -2.15 2.89 -15.83
N THR A 89 -1.19 1.96 -15.90
CA THR A 89 0.19 2.36 -16.20
C THR A 89 0.27 2.61 -17.71
N LYS A 90 0.24 3.88 -18.14
CA LYS A 90 0.29 4.22 -19.59
C LYS A 90 1.70 4.15 -20.18
N ARG A 91 2.72 4.05 -19.33
CA ARG A 91 4.12 4.01 -19.72
C ARG A 91 4.69 2.64 -19.42
N ASP A 92 5.54 2.12 -20.31
CA ASP A 92 6.43 1.04 -19.89
C ASP A 92 7.22 1.55 -18.67
N PRO A 93 7.38 0.73 -17.62
CA PRO A 93 8.22 1.10 -16.50
C PRO A 93 9.65 1.19 -17.04
N LEU A 94 10.07 2.37 -17.46
CA LEU A 94 11.48 2.69 -17.54
C LEU A 94 12.03 2.33 -16.16
N PRO A 95 13.10 1.54 -16.07
CA PRO A 95 13.74 1.29 -14.80
C PRO A 95 14.20 2.65 -14.28
N LEU A 96 13.40 3.24 -13.40
CA LEU A 96 13.86 4.35 -12.60
C LEU A 96 14.94 3.73 -11.72
N ASP A 97 16.17 4.22 -11.85
CA ASP A 97 17.23 3.88 -10.91
C ASP A 97 16.69 4.13 -9.50
N ASP A 98 16.64 3.06 -8.69
CA ASP A 98 16.19 3.15 -7.31
C ASP A 98 17.18 4.07 -6.56
N LEU A 99 16.71 5.25 -6.18
CA LEU A 99 17.51 6.24 -5.47
C LEU A 99 18.01 5.71 -4.12
N TYR A 100 17.32 4.71 -3.57
CA TYR A 100 17.54 4.16 -2.23
C TYR A 100 17.69 2.64 -2.30
N PRO A 101 18.74 2.12 -2.96
CA PRO A 101 18.92 0.69 -3.11
C PRO A 101 19.09 0.02 -1.74
N VAL A 102 18.46 -1.13 -1.57
CA VAL A 102 18.47 -1.85 -0.29
C VAL A 102 19.88 -2.40 -0.01
N HIS A 103 20.49 -1.94 1.08
CA HIS A 103 21.76 -2.41 1.61
C HIS A 103 21.69 -2.47 3.14
N MET A 104 21.14 -3.58 3.65
CA MET A 104 20.86 -3.77 5.07
C MET A 104 22.14 -3.93 5.87
N LEU A 105 22.24 -3.23 6.99
CA LEU A 105 23.23 -3.53 8.02
C LEU A 105 22.68 -4.64 8.90
N LEU A 106 23.31 -5.81 8.86
CA LEU A 106 22.94 -6.96 9.67
C LEU A 106 23.85 -7.03 10.90
N GLU A 107 23.25 -7.24 12.07
CA GLU A 107 23.96 -7.55 13.32
C GLU A 107 25.08 -6.56 13.67
N HIS A 108 24.83 -5.26 13.47
CA HIS A 108 25.82 -4.24 13.81
C HIS A 108 26.08 -4.20 15.32
N SER A 109 27.34 -4.29 15.72
CA SER A 109 27.78 -4.32 17.13
C SER A 109 27.34 -3.09 17.94
N GLY A 110 27.09 -1.96 17.27
CA GLY A 110 26.55 -0.74 17.89
C GLY A 110 25.03 -0.68 18.03
N GLY A 111 24.29 -1.76 17.71
CA GLY A 111 22.82 -1.79 17.79
C GLY A 111 22.10 -0.90 16.75
N LEU A 112 22.82 -0.45 15.72
CA LEU A 112 22.24 0.33 14.62
C LEU A 112 21.52 -0.60 13.64
N GLN A 113 20.28 -0.24 13.31
CA GLN A 113 19.46 -0.95 12.33
C GLN A 113 19.12 -0.02 11.17
N GLY A 114 19.09 -0.59 9.97
CA GLY A 114 18.59 0.09 8.77
C GLY A 114 19.37 -0.24 7.50
N SER A 115 18.96 0.41 6.42
CA SER A 115 19.57 0.26 5.09
C SER A 115 20.38 1.49 4.70
N CYS A 116 21.65 1.31 4.35
CA CYS A 116 22.51 2.39 3.85
C CYS A 116 23.68 1.85 3.02
N ARG A 117 23.71 2.20 1.73
CA ARG A 117 24.77 1.78 0.79
C ARG A 117 26.16 2.28 1.18
N HIS A 118 26.29 3.55 1.54
CA HIS A 118 27.57 4.21 1.79
C HIS A 118 27.88 4.35 3.29
N PHE A 119 27.38 3.44 4.14
CA PHE A 119 27.50 3.58 5.59
C PHE A 119 28.95 3.70 6.09
N LYS A 120 29.88 2.93 5.49
CA LYS A 120 31.30 2.95 5.84
C LYS A 120 32.09 4.06 5.14
N GLU A 121 31.58 4.56 4.01
CA GLU A 121 32.27 5.53 3.14
C GLU A 121 31.90 6.97 3.47
N ARG A 122 30.75 7.20 4.11
CA ARG A 122 30.30 8.53 4.48
C ARG A 122 31.15 9.12 5.61
N LEU A 123 31.46 10.41 5.50
CA LEU A 123 32.23 11.14 6.51
C LEU A 123 31.28 11.88 7.46
N ASP A 124 31.43 11.71 8.77
CA ASP A 124 30.72 12.55 9.75
C ASP A 124 31.31 13.96 9.76
N VAL A 125 30.46 14.96 9.50
CA VAL A 125 30.82 16.38 9.48
C VAL A 125 29.96 17.18 10.47
N THR A 126 29.34 16.51 11.44
CA THR A 126 28.48 17.16 12.45
C THR A 126 29.23 18.31 13.15
N ASP A 127 30.50 18.12 13.48
CA ASP A 127 31.34 19.15 14.12
C ASP A 127 31.66 20.36 13.23
N GLN A 128 31.51 20.23 11.91
CA GLN A 128 31.65 21.36 10.97
C GLN A 128 30.32 22.11 10.79
N VAL A 129 29.19 21.44 11.03
CA VAL A 129 27.84 22.01 10.89
C VAL A 129 27.41 22.71 12.16
N ARG A 130 27.80 22.20 13.34
CA ARG A 130 27.45 22.79 14.64
C ARG A 130 28.58 22.68 15.65
N THR A 131 28.56 23.58 16.63
CA THR A 131 29.44 23.53 17.81
C THR A 131 28.97 22.47 18.81
N ARG A 132 29.81 22.17 19.80
CA ARG A 132 29.46 21.29 20.91
C ARG A 132 28.26 21.80 21.73
N ASP A 133 28.06 23.12 21.76
CA ASP A 133 26.94 23.79 22.43
C ASP A 133 25.67 23.84 21.56
N LEU A 134 25.62 23.00 20.51
CA LEU A 134 24.51 22.88 19.58
C LEU A 134 24.18 24.18 18.83
N GLN A 135 25.16 25.05 18.63
CA GLN A 135 24.99 26.27 17.82
C GLN A 135 25.39 26.00 16.37
N PRO A 136 24.57 26.36 15.36
CA PRO A 136 24.93 26.23 13.96
C PRO A 136 26.19 27.04 13.61
N CYS A 137 27.12 26.43 12.89
CA CYS A 137 28.38 27.06 12.46
C CYS A 137 28.27 27.74 11.08
N CYS A 138 27.23 27.43 10.30
CA CYS A 138 27.05 27.93 8.95
C CYS A 138 25.57 28.14 8.64
N THR A 139 25.29 29.04 7.70
CA THR A 139 23.97 29.25 7.14
C THR A 139 23.60 28.13 6.17
N TYR A 140 22.32 28.07 5.79
CA TYR A 140 21.83 27.11 4.79
C TYR A 140 22.55 27.30 3.45
N GLU A 141 22.73 28.56 3.01
CA GLU A 141 23.37 28.90 1.75
C GLU A 141 24.84 28.46 1.75
N GLU A 142 25.59 28.78 2.81
CA GLU A 142 26.98 28.33 2.99
C GLU A 142 27.10 26.80 3.00
N ALA A 143 26.20 26.11 3.70
CA ALA A 143 26.19 24.66 3.75
C ALA A 143 25.89 24.04 2.38
N TYR A 144 24.94 24.62 1.65
CA TYR A 144 24.54 24.16 0.32
C TYR A 144 25.64 24.42 -0.71
N GLU A 145 26.30 25.58 -0.68
CA GLU A 145 27.44 25.89 -1.56
C GLU A 145 28.64 24.99 -1.28
N LYS A 146 28.92 24.71 0.00
CA LYS A 146 30.09 23.93 0.42
C LYS A 146 29.92 22.43 0.14
N TRP A 147 28.73 21.88 0.35
CA TRP A 147 28.51 20.43 0.34
C TRP A 147 27.41 19.96 -0.62
N GLY A 148 26.44 20.83 -0.94
CA GLY A 148 25.33 20.53 -1.84
C GLY A 148 24.60 19.23 -1.51
N GLU A 149 24.25 18.48 -2.55
CA GLU A 149 23.54 17.19 -2.46
C GLU A 149 24.40 16.02 -1.94
N ARG A 150 25.63 16.27 -1.50
CA ARG A 150 26.44 15.28 -0.77
C ARG A 150 26.14 15.29 0.71
N LEU A 151 25.67 16.42 1.26
CA LEU A 151 25.33 16.53 2.67
C LEU A 151 24.00 15.82 2.92
N VAL A 152 24.00 14.85 3.84
CA VAL A 152 22.80 14.16 4.28
C VAL A 152 22.61 14.31 5.79
N LEU A 153 21.36 14.54 6.17
CA LEU A 153 20.90 14.60 7.55
C LEU A 153 20.38 13.22 7.94
N VAL A 154 20.90 12.67 9.03
CA VAL A 154 20.52 11.36 9.55
C VAL A 154 20.03 11.51 10.98
N ALA A 155 18.81 11.08 11.23
CA ALA A 155 18.25 11.02 12.58
C ALA A 155 18.82 9.85 13.40
N SER A 156 18.86 10.03 14.72
CA SER A 156 19.25 9.01 15.69
C SER A 156 18.45 7.72 15.50
N GLN A 157 18.99 6.58 15.94
CA GLN A 157 18.25 5.31 15.92
C GLN A 157 16.93 5.41 16.69
N VAL A 158 16.94 6.09 17.83
CA VAL A 158 15.76 6.29 18.68
C VAL A 158 14.68 7.08 17.94
N LEU A 159 15.05 8.21 17.33
CA LEU A 159 14.13 9.07 16.61
C LEU A 159 13.53 8.36 15.39
N ARG A 160 14.36 7.68 14.59
CA ARG A 160 13.89 6.86 13.44
C ARG A 160 12.94 5.76 13.88
N HIS A 161 13.31 5.01 14.91
CA HIS A 161 12.48 3.93 15.45
C HIS A 161 11.12 4.45 15.94
N ARG A 162 11.12 5.55 16.71
CA ARG A 162 9.90 6.18 17.20
C ARG A 162 9.00 6.68 16.07
N THR A 163 9.59 7.29 15.03
CA THR A 163 8.88 7.75 13.84
C THR A 163 8.20 6.60 13.08
N LEU A 164 8.86 5.45 12.94
CA LEU A 164 8.33 4.31 12.18
C LEU A 164 7.24 3.54 12.95
N ILE A 165 7.41 3.36 14.26
CA ILE A 165 6.42 2.68 15.12
C ILE A 165 5.19 3.55 15.36
N GLY A 166 5.37 4.87 15.38
CA GLY A 166 4.32 5.81 15.70
C GLY A 166 4.17 6.02 17.22
N TRP A 167 3.31 6.97 17.58
CA TRP A 167 3.19 7.40 18.99
C TRP A 167 2.45 6.38 19.85
N GLU A 168 1.51 5.65 19.24
CA GLU A 168 0.66 4.64 19.89
C GLU A 168 1.34 3.28 20.04
N GLY A 169 2.42 3.03 19.30
CA GLY A 169 3.15 1.77 19.37
C GLY A 169 4.17 1.72 20.51
N ASP A 170 4.55 0.49 20.86
CA ASP A 170 5.51 0.19 21.93
C ASP A 170 6.93 0.68 21.56
N PRO A 171 7.51 1.64 22.32
CA PRO A 171 8.85 2.16 22.03
C PRO A 171 9.98 1.15 22.29
N ASP A 172 9.73 0.10 23.07
CA ASP A 172 10.72 -0.93 23.41
C ASP A 172 10.65 -2.15 22.47
N LEU A 173 9.79 -2.09 21.44
CA LEU A 173 9.58 -3.18 20.50
C LEU A 173 10.84 -3.47 19.68
N LYS A 174 11.43 -4.63 19.92
CA LYS A 174 12.59 -5.09 19.15
C LYS A 174 12.17 -5.80 17.88
N LEU A 175 12.46 -5.19 16.74
CA LEU A 175 12.21 -5.76 15.42
C LEU A 175 13.47 -6.42 14.86
N PRO A 176 13.34 -7.55 14.15
CA PRO A 176 14.44 -8.09 13.35
C PRO A 176 14.92 -7.07 12.31
N ASP A 177 16.23 -7.04 12.01
CA ASP A 177 16.84 -6.08 11.07
C ASP A 177 16.10 -6.00 9.73
N PHE A 178 15.72 -7.17 9.19
CA PHE A 178 14.99 -7.27 7.93
C PHE A 178 13.60 -6.60 8.00
N SER A 179 12.84 -6.87 9.07
CA SER A 179 11.53 -6.26 9.29
C SER A 179 11.64 -4.74 9.50
N TYR A 180 12.69 -4.29 10.19
CA TYR A 180 12.96 -2.87 10.38
C TYR A 180 13.30 -2.17 9.04
N CYS A 181 14.11 -2.80 8.19
CA CYS A 181 14.43 -2.24 6.87
C CYS A 181 13.20 -2.15 5.96
N ILE A 182 12.25 -3.09 6.05
CA ILE A 182 10.96 -2.97 5.36
C ILE A 182 10.21 -1.73 5.88
N LEU A 183 10.16 -1.49 7.19
CA LEU A 183 9.52 -0.30 7.73
C LEU A 183 10.21 0.98 7.26
N GLU A 184 11.54 1.04 7.21
CA GLU A 184 12.25 2.19 6.65
C GLU A 184 11.84 2.43 5.19
N ARG A 185 11.74 1.38 4.37
CA ARG A 185 11.30 1.50 2.98
C ARG A 185 9.86 2.01 2.88
N LEU A 186 8.96 1.50 3.72
CA LEU A 186 7.57 1.98 3.81
C LEU A 186 7.48 3.43 4.32
N GLY A 187 8.33 3.80 5.29
CA GLY A 187 8.43 5.15 5.82
C GLY A 187 8.83 6.16 4.75
N ARG A 188 9.78 5.80 3.88
CA ARG A 188 10.15 6.63 2.72
C ARG A 188 9.02 6.80 1.73
N ALA A 189 8.17 5.78 1.56
CA ALA A 189 7.03 5.83 0.64
C ALA A 189 5.82 6.59 1.20
N ARG A 190 5.75 6.85 2.51
CA ARG A 190 4.71 7.68 3.15
C ARG A 190 3.29 7.26 2.71
N TRP A 191 2.48 8.20 2.20
CA TRP A 191 1.09 7.98 1.72
C TRP A 191 0.99 7.26 0.38
N GLN A 192 2.09 7.09 -0.35
CA GLN A 192 2.11 6.33 -1.60
C GLN A 192 2.13 4.82 -1.34
N GLY A 193 2.84 4.41 -0.28
CA GLY A 193 3.04 3.00 0.09
C GLY A 193 3.84 2.21 -0.95
N GLU A 194 4.24 1.00 -0.57
CA GLU A 194 4.99 0.10 -1.46
C GLU A 194 4.17 -1.13 -1.80
N LEU A 195 4.29 -1.61 -3.03
CA LEU A 195 3.67 -2.87 -3.41
C LEU A 195 4.53 -4.03 -2.93
N GLN A 196 3.89 -5.10 -2.47
CA GLN A 196 4.60 -6.30 -2.04
C GLN A 196 5.54 -6.85 -3.12
N ARG A 197 5.14 -6.80 -4.39
CA ARG A 197 5.98 -7.24 -5.51
C ARG A 197 7.26 -6.38 -5.64
N ASP A 198 7.13 -5.06 -5.48
CA ASP A 198 8.21 -4.10 -5.65
C ASP A 198 9.20 -4.26 -4.48
N LEU A 199 8.69 -4.52 -3.26
CA LEU A 199 9.50 -4.90 -2.11
C LEU A 199 10.23 -6.24 -2.33
N SER A 200 9.56 -7.25 -2.88
CA SER A 200 10.19 -8.54 -3.18
C SER A 200 11.38 -8.36 -4.14
N ALA A 201 11.22 -7.51 -5.16
CA ALA A 201 12.26 -7.18 -6.12
C ALA A 201 13.40 -6.35 -5.49
N ALA A 202 13.07 -5.29 -4.74
CA ALA A 202 14.05 -4.39 -4.12
C ALA A 202 14.92 -5.10 -3.09
N PHE A 203 14.32 -5.96 -2.25
CA PHE A 203 15.04 -6.75 -1.25
C PHE A 203 15.66 -8.03 -1.81
N LYS A 204 15.38 -8.37 -3.08
CA LYS A 204 15.84 -9.59 -3.76
C LYS A 204 15.52 -10.86 -2.95
N VAL A 205 14.29 -10.93 -2.44
CA VAL A 205 13.79 -12.08 -1.65
C VAL A 205 12.57 -12.70 -2.29
N ASP A 206 12.31 -13.96 -1.95
CA ASP A 206 11.09 -14.65 -2.32
C ASP A 206 9.88 -14.12 -1.54
N ALA A 207 8.69 -14.38 -2.09
CA ALA A 207 7.43 -13.94 -1.50
C ALA A 207 7.15 -14.59 -0.12
N GLY A 208 7.65 -15.80 0.14
CA GLY A 208 7.48 -16.51 1.40
C GLY A 208 8.24 -15.84 2.55
N LYS A 209 9.51 -15.51 2.33
CA LYS A 209 10.32 -14.76 3.29
C LYS A 209 9.74 -13.37 3.55
N LEU A 210 9.34 -12.65 2.50
CA LEU A 210 8.69 -11.34 2.66
C LEU A 210 7.38 -11.46 3.45
N HIS A 211 6.57 -12.49 3.20
CA HIS A 211 5.35 -12.76 3.95
C HIS A 211 5.62 -12.97 5.45
N TYR A 212 6.67 -13.71 5.81
CA TYR A 212 7.06 -13.93 7.21
C TYR A 212 7.36 -12.62 7.93
N HIS A 213 8.23 -11.79 7.35
CA HIS A 213 8.60 -10.50 7.94
C HIS A 213 7.42 -9.53 7.99
N ARG A 214 6.58 -9.53 6.95
CA ARG A 214 5.32 -8.77 6.93
C ARG A 214 4.38 -9.20 8.05
N LYS A 215 4.23 -10.50 8.30
CA LYS A 215 3.36 -11.02 9.38
C LYS A 215 3.82 -10.56 10.76
N VAL A 216 5.12 -10.39 10.98
CA VAL A 216 5.66 -9.81 12.22
C VAL A 216 5.23 -8.35 12.35
N LEU A 217 5.34 -7.56 11.28
CA LEU A 217 4.94 -6.15 11.29
C LEU A 217 3.43 -5.97 11.50
N ASP A 218 2.63 -6.82 10.85
CA ASP A 218 1.17 -6.85 10.94
C ASP A 218 0.68 -7.17 12.35
N LYS A 219 1.26 -8.21 12.97
CA LYS A 219 0.95 -8.59 14.36
C LYS A 219 1.21 -7.47 15.37
N ASN A 220 2.18 -6.60 15.09
CA ASN A 220 2.51 -5.47 15.94
C ASN A 220 1.75 -4.19 15.54
N GLY A 221 0.83 -4.24 14.57
CA GLY A 221 0.02 -3.09 14.16
C GLY A 221 0.82 -1.97 13.48
N LEU A 222 1.98 -2.29 12.89
CA LEU A 222 2.88 -1.29 12.30
C LEU A 222 2.58 -1.00 10.84
N ILE A 223 1.93 -1.94 10.16
CA ILE A 223 1.59 -1.83 8.74
C ILE A 223 0.09 -2.03 8.51
N SER A 224 -0.40 -1.42 7.45
CA SER A 224 -1.72 -1.69 6.89
C SER A 224 -1.58 -2.32 5.51
N MET A 225 -2.53 -3.17 5.14
CA MET A 225 -2.54 -3.91 3.89
C MET A 225 -3.83 -3.66 3.12
N GLN A 226 -3.70 -3.28 1.85
CA GLN A 226 -4.83 -3.08 0.95
C GLN A 226 -4.63 -3.88 -0.34
N SER A 227 -5.70 -4.42 -0.89
CA SER A 227 -5.67 -5.01 -2.23
C SER A 227 -5.48 -3.91 -3.26
N HIS A 228 -4.51 -4.07 -4.16
CA HIS A 228 -4.22 -3.10 -5.19
C HIS A 228 -4.13 -3.77 -6.55
N VAL A 229 -4.88 -3.25 -7.52
CA VAL A 229 -4.94 -3.79 -8.88
C VAL A 229 -4.39 -2.76 -9.85
N ILE A 230 -3.46 -3.19 -10.69
CA ILE A 230 -2.83 -2.36 -11.72
C ILE A 230 -3.16 -2.95 -13.07
N ARG A 231 -3.57 -2.11 -14.01
CA ARG A 231 -3.74 -2.50 -15.40
C ARG A 231 -2.48 -2.16 -16.17
N LEU A 232 -1.85 -3.18 -16.74
CA LEU A 232 -0.66 -3.04 -17.56
C LEU A 232 -1.01 -2.47 -18.95
N PRO A 233 -0.03 -1.88 -19.68
CA PRO A 233 -0.23 -1.43 -21.07
C PRO A 233 -0.75 -2.54 -22.00
N THR A 234 -0.40 -3.80 -21.69
CA THR A 234 -0.85 -5.00 -22.39
C THR A 234 -2.34 -5.32 -22.18
N GLY A 235 -3.02 -4.57 -21.30
CA GLY A 235 -4.42 -4.79 -20.91
C GLY A 235 -4.61 -5.82 -19.80
N ALA A 236 -3.56 -6.56 -19.42
CA ALA A 236 -3.60 -7.52 -18.32
C ALA A 236 -3.78 -6.81 -16.96
N GLN A 237 -4.56 -7.43 -16.08
CA GLN A 237 -4.70 -6.98 -14.70
C GLN A 237 -3.69 -7.69 -13.81
N GLN A 238 -3.03 -6.92 -12.96
CA GLN A 238 -2.05 -7.42 -12.01
C GLN A 238 -2.51 -7.12 -10.59
N HIS A 239 -2.66 -8.17 -9.80
CA HIS A 239 -3.05 -8.10 -8.41
C HIS A 239 -1.81 -8.05 -7.52
N SER A 240 -1.79 -7.10 -6.59
CA SER A 240 -0.73 -6.95 -5.61
C SER A 240 -1.32 -6.45 -4.30
N ILE A 241 -0.47 -6.37 -3.27
CA ILE A 241 -0.84 -5.89 -1.94
C ILE A 241 -0.08 -4.60 -1.73
N LEU A 242 -0.81 -3.52 -1.51
CA LEU A 242 -0.27 -2.24 -1.10
C LEU A 242 -0.03 -2.27 0.40
N LEU A 243 1.21 -1.98 0.78
CA LEU A 243 1.68 -1.88 2.15
C LEU A 243 1.92 -0.42 2.48
N LEU A 244 1.36 0.04 3.60
CA LEU A 244 1.64 1.36 4.16
C LEU A 244 1.98 1.21 5.64
N LEU A 245 2.72 2.16 6.21
CA LEU A 245 2.75 2.32 7.65
C LEU A 245 1.35 2.67 8.16
N THR A 246 0.95 2.14 9.32
CA THR A 246 -0.39 2.40 9.88
C THR A 246 -0.66 3.89 10.08
N ARG A 247 0.34 4.65 10.54
CA ARG A 247 0.25 6.12 10.67
C ARG A 247 0.03 6.88 9.35
N PHE A 248 0.34 6.29 8.21
CA PHE A 248 0.13 6.88 6.88
C PHE A 248 -0.99 6.17 6.11
N HIS A 249 -1.83 5.43 6.81
CA HIS A 249 -2.93 4.71 6.19
C HIS A 249 -3.88 5.70 5.47
N VAL A 250 -4.10 5.44 4.19
CA VAL A 250 -5.10 6.12 3.37
C VAL A 250 -5.98 5.05 2.78
N ASP A 251 -7.29 5.15 2.98
CA ASP A 251 -8.22 4.17 2.43
C ASP A 251 -8.34 4.33 0.91
N ARG A 252 -7.66 3.46 0.15
CA ARG A 252 -7.66 3.46 -1.31
C ARG A 252 -8.81 2.58 -1.81
N ARG A 253 -10.01 3.16 -1.86
CA ARG A 253 -11.23 2.48 -2.32
C ARG A 253 -11.34 2.49 -3.83
N SER A 254 -11.70 1.36 -4.42
CA SER A 254 -12.01 1.32 -5.85
C SER A 254 -13.34 2.01 -6.13
N LYS A 255 -13.57 2.42 -7.39
CA LYS A 255 -14.87 2.97 -7.82
C LYS A 255 -16.02 2.03 -7.47
N TYR A 256 -15.82 0.72 -7.64
CA TYR A 256 -16.84 -0.28 -7.32
C TYR A 256 -17.09 -0.40 -5.82
N ASP A 257 -16.09 -0.21 -4.95
CA ASP A 257 -16.30 -0.18 -3.49
C ASP A 257 -17.18 1.01 -3.08
N ILE A 258 -16.93 2.19 -3.67
CA ILE A 258 -17.74 3.40 -3.41
C ILE A 258 -19.16 3.23 -3.95
N LEU A 259 -19.32 2.64 -5.14
CA LEU A 259 -20.64 2.35 -5.71
C LEU A 259 -21.39 1.27 -4.92
N MET A 260 -20.68 0.27 -4.42
CA MET A 260 -21.23 -0.75 -3.52
C MET A 260 -21.69 -0.16 -2.21
N GLU A 261 -20.98 0.83 -1.66
CA GLU A 261 -21.41 1.58 -0.48
C GLU A 261 -22.71 2.34 -0.72
N LYS A 262 -22.77 3.10 -1.82
CA LYS A 262 -23.99 3.83 -2.19
C LYS A 262 -25.16 2.87 -2.41
N LEU A 263 -24.93 1.76 -3.11
CA LEU A 263 -25.92 0.70 -3.31
C LEU A 263 -26.39 0.11 -1.96
N SER A 264 -25.45 -0.13 -1.05
CA SER A 264 -25.74 -0.66 0.28
C SER A 264 -26.63 0.28 1.09
N THR A 265 -26.29 1.57 1.10
CA THR A 265 -27.06 2.61 1.78
C THR A 265 -28.45 2.77 1.17
N LEU A 266 -28.55 2.73 -0.17
CA LEU A 266 -29.83 2.77 -0.89
C LEU A 266 -30.73 1.60 -0.56
N LEU A 267 -30.22 0.36 -0.55
CA LEU A 267 -31.03 -0.82 -0.24
C LEU A 267 -31.40 -0.87 1.25
N SER A 268 -30.53 -0.39 2.14
CA SER A 268 -30.80 -0.36 3.59
C SER A 268 -31.94 0.58 3.97
N SER A 269 -32.23 1.60 3.18
CA SER A 269 -33.37 2.51 3.39
C SER A 269 -34.70 1.97 2.85
N ARG A 270 -34.70 0.81 2.17
CA ARG A 270 -35.89 0.23 1.53
C ARG A 270 -36.53 -0.88 2.36
N PRO A 271 -37.86 -1.04 2.27
CA PRO A 271 -38.55 -2.16 2.90
C PRO A 271 -38.02 -3.50 2.34
N ALA A 272 -37.74 -4.44 3.25
CA ALA A 272 -37.14 -5.75 2.96
C ALA A 272 -35.74 -5.74 2.32
N GLN A 273 -35.06 -4.59 2.23
CA GLN A 273 -33.74 -4.45 1.58
C GLN A 273 -33.72 -4.94 0.13
N MET A 274 -34.83 -4.73 -0.58
CA MET A 274 -35.02 -5.14 -1.97
C MET A 274 -35.38 -3.94 -2.82
N GLU A 275 -34.85 -3.89 -4.04
CA GLU A 275 -35.24 -2.90 -5.04
C GLU A 275 -35.02 -3.44 -6.46
N THR A 276 -35.76 -2.87 -7.41
CA THR A 276 -35.72 -3.28 -8.81
C THR A 276 -34.40 -2.86 -9.46
N LEU A 277 -33.80 -3.74 -10.28
CA LEU A 277 -32.52 -3.42 -10.96
C LEU A 277 -32.59 -2.13 -11.80
N SER A 278 -33.74 -1.83 -12.41
CA SER A 278 -33.95 -0.60 -13.17
C SER A 278 -33.89 0.66 -12.30
N ASN A 279 -34.58 0.64 -11.14
CA ASN A 279 -34.61 1.77 -10.21
C ASN A 279 -33.22 2.00 -9.60
N ILE A 280 -32.53 0.93 -9.21
CA ILE A 280 -31.16 1.01 -8.69
C ILE A 280 -30.22 1.66 -9.73
N ARG A 281 -30.33 1.26 -11.00
CA ARG A 281 -29.52 1.84 -12.08
C ARG A 281 -29.78 3.33 -12.26
N GLU A 282 -31.05 3.73 -12.24
CA GLU A 282 -31.47 5.13 -12.40
C GLU A 282 -31.02 5.99 -11.21
N GLU A 283 -31.21 5.53 -9.97
CA GLU A 283 -30.81 6.25 -8.76
C GLU A 283 -29.29 6.36 -8.60
N LEU A 284 -28.53 5.36 -9.04
CA LEU A 284 -27.06 5.43 -9.08
C LEU A 284 -26.52 6.22 -10.29
N GLY A 285 -27.38 6.58 -11.26
CA GLY A 285 -26.99 7.32 -12.47
C GLY A 285 -25.95 6.59 -13.33
N LEU A 286 -25.99 5.25 -13.36
CA LEU A 286 -24.97 4.42 -14.02
C LEU A 286 -25.38 4.00 -15.44
N CYS A 287 -24.41 4.00 -16.37
CA CYS A 287 -24.60 3.39 -17.68
C CYS A 287 -24.69 1.85 -17.59
N GLU A 288 -25.36 1.20 -18.54
CA GLU A 288 -25.62 -0.25 -18.51
C GLU A 288 -24.36 -1.10 -18.35
N LYS A 289 -23.26 -0.73 -19.02
CA LYS A 289 -22.00 -1.47 -18.92
C LYS A 289 -21.42 -1.46 -17.51
N THR A 290 -21.43 -0.30 -16.86
CA THR A 290 -20.91 -0.13 -15.49
C THR A 290 -21.82 -0.82 -14.48
N PHE A 291 -23.14 -0.70 -14.66
CA PHE A 291 -24.11 -1.39 -13.80
C PHE A 291 -24.01 -2.92 -13.93
N LYS A 292 -23.78 -3.44 -15.15
CA LYS A 292 -23.54 -4.87 -15.39
C LYS A 292 -22.32 -5.38 -14.60
N ARG A 293 -21.23 -4.62 -14.63
CA ARG A 293 -20.00 -4.95 -13.87
C ARG A 293 -20.21 -4.84 -12.36
N LEU A 294 -20.92 -3.81 -11.90
CA LEU A 294 -21.22 -3.62 -10.48
C LEU A 294 -22.06 -4.78 -9.92
N TYR A 295 -23.14 -5.19 -10.60
CA TYR A 295 -23.94 -6.32 -10.11
C TYR A 295 -23.14 -7.62 -10.15
N GLN A 296 -22.33 -7.86 -11.20
CA GLN A 296 -21.51 -9.06 -11.28
C GLN A 296 -20.47 -9.10 -10.15
N TYR A 297 -19.84 -7.96 -9.87
CA TYR A 297 -18.92 -7.79 -8.76
C TYR A 297 -19.59 -8.11 -7.41
N MET A 298 -20.81 -7.61 -7.20
CA MET A 298 -21.61 -7.90 -6.00
C MET A 298 -21.95 -9.38 -5.87
N LEU A 299 -22.37 -10.04 -6.95
CA LEU A 299 -22.69 -11.47 -6.96
C LEU A 299 -21.45 -12.31 -6.67
N ASN A 300 -20.33 -12.01 -7.34
CA ASN A 300 -19.06 -12.73 -7.15
C ASN A 300 -18.51 -12.58 -5.73
N ALA A 301 -18.72 -11.41 -5.11
CA ALA A 301 -18.36 -11.17 -3.71
C ALA A 301 -19.33 -11.84 -2.72
N GLY A 302 -20.42 -12.46 -3.18
CA GLY A 302 -21.47 -13.07 -2.35
C GLY A 302 -22.26 -12.05 -1.53
N LEU A 303 -22.31 -10.79 -1.98
CA LEU A 303 -22.86 -9.67 -1.22
C LEU A 303 -24.32 -9.35 -1.56
N GLY A 304 -24.86 -9.95 -2.62
CA GLY A 304 -26.26 -9.84 -2.98
C GLY A 304 -26.73 -11.03 -3.81
N ARG A 305 -28.05 -11.17 -3.96
CA ARG A 305 -28.69 -12.20 -4.78
C ARG A 305 -29.70 -11.55 -5.71
N ILE A 306 -29.81 -12.04 -6.94
CA ILE A 306 -30.92 -11.65 -7.81
C ILE A 306 -32.05 -12.65 -7.60
N VAL A 307 -33.24 -12.13 -7.26
CA VAL A 307 -34.45 -12.92 -7.08
C VAL A 307 -35.48 -12.40 -8.06
N SER A 308 -36.03 -13.31 -8.87
CA SER A 308 -37.17 -13.00 -9.74
C SER A 308 -38.43 -13.05 -8.90
N VAL A 309 -39.05 -11.89 -8.68
CA VAL A 309 -40.29 -11.78 -7.89
C VAL A 309 -41.46 -11.56 -8.86
N PRO A 310 -42.60 -12.25 -8.69
CA PRO A 310 -43.82 -11.98 -9.44
C PRO A 310 -44.19 -10.50 -9.37
N LEU A 311 -44.60 -9.91 -10.49
CA LEU A 311 -44.91 -8.49 -10.60
C LEU A 311 -46.02 -8.05 -9.63
N GLN A 312 -46.89 -8.99 -9.26
CA GLN A 312 -48.01 -8.80 -8.32
C GLN A 312 -47.52 -8.42 -6.91
N ASP A 313 -46.36 -8.92 -6.48
CA ASP A 313 -45.81 -8.68 -5.14
C ASP A 313 -45.03 -7.35 -5.06
N VAL A 314 -44.56 -6.83 -6.20
CA VAL A 314 -43.79 -5.56 -6.29
C VAL A 314 -44.71 -4.36 -6.54
N ARG A 315 -45.86 -4.56 -7.19
CA ARG A 315 -46.88 -3.54 -7.43
C ARG A 315 -48.29 -4.10 -7.19
N PRO A 316 -48.79 -4.10 -5.94
CA PRO A 316 -50.11 -4.61 -5.61
C PRO A 316 -51.28 -3.82 -6.24
N GLU A 317 -51.03 -2.60 -6.75
CA GLU A 317 -52.08 -1.72 -7.30
C GLU A 317 -52.42 -1.95 -8.78
N ARG A 318 -51.69 -2.80 -9.50
CA ARG A 318 -52.06 -3.15 -10.89
C ARG A 318 -52.24 -4.65 -10.99
N GLY A 319 -53.43 -5.06 -11.43
CA GLY A 319 -53.83 -6.46 -11.56
C GLY A 319 -52.87 -7.33 -12.41
N PRO A 320 -53.11 -8.65 -12.46
CA PRO A 320 -52.13 -9.64 -12.91
C PRO A 320 -51.68 -9.43 -14.35
N PHE A 321 -50.41 -9.05 -14.54
CA PHE A 321 -49.80 -9.02 -15.86
C PHE A 321 -49.37 -10.43 -16.26
N LYS A 322 -50.01 -10.97 -17.30
CA LYS A 322 -49.60 -12.21 -17.95
C LYS A 322 -48.78 -11.88 -19.20
N THR A 323 -47.64 -12.55 -19.36
CA THR A 323 -46.86 -12.49 -20.60
C THR A 323 -47.68 -13.09 -21.76
N LYS A 324 -47.34 -12.78 -23.03
CA LYS A 324 -48.00 -13.35 -24.24
C LYS A 324 -48.03 -14.89 -24.29
N LYS A 325 -47.28 -15.57 -23.41
CA LYS A 325 -47.22 -17.04 -23.27
C LYS A 325 -47.86 -17.56 -21.97
N GLY A 326 -48.69 -16.76 -21.28
CA GLY A 326 -49.48 -17.21 -20.13
C GLY A 326 -48.71 -17.39 -18.81
N ARG A 327 -47.41 -17.06 -18.76
CA ARG A 327 -46.64 -17.02 -17.51
C ARG A 327 -46.85 -15.68 -16.82
N GLU A 328 -46.95 -15.69 -15.50
CA GLU A 328 -46.96 -14.47 -14.69
C GLU A 328 -45.72 -13.64 -15.00
N ALA A 329 -45.90 -12.34 -15.24
CA ALA A 329 -44.78 -11.44 -15.40
C ALA A 329 -44.01 -11.39 -14.08
N ALA A 330 -42.72 -11.71 -14.10
CA ALA A 330 -41.82 -11.56 -12.98
C ALA A 330 -40.79 -10.49 -13.32
N ILE A 331 -40.41 -9.66 -12.34
CA ILE A 331 -39.35 -8.68 -12.49
C ILE A 331 -38.11 -9.18 -11.73
N PRO A 332 -36.92 -9.08 -12.32
CA PRO A 332 -35.68 -9.33 -11.59
C PRO A 332 -35.48 -8.21 -10.56
N VAL A 333 -35.58 -8.59 -9.29
CA VAL A 333 -35.34 -7.72 -8.14
C VAL A 333 -33.99 -8.10 -7.54
N CYS A 334 -33.22 -7.11 -7.10
CA CYS A 334 -32.03 -7.38 -6.31
C CYS A 334 -32.47 -7.62 -4.87
N ALA A 335 -32.20 -8.81 -4.34
CA ALA A 335 -32.57 -9.21 -2.99
C ALA A 335 -31.34 -9.40 -2.11
N TYR A 336 -31.34 -8.65 -1.01
CA TYR A 336 -30.51 -8.79 0.19
C TYR A 336 -29.09 -8.21 0.13
N LEU A 337 -28.70 -7.56 1.24
CA LEU A 337 -27.31 -7.27 1.62
C LEU A 337 -26.88 -8.25 2.69
N CYS A 338 -25.81 -9.01 2.45
CA CYS A 338 -25.27 -9.90 3.46
C CYS A 338 -24.77 -9.08 4.68
N ALA A 339 -25.15 -9.45 5.91
CA ALA A 339 -24.77 -8.79 7.16
C ALA A 339 -23.25 -8.56 7.33
N ARG A 340 -22.44 -9.35 6.62
CA ARG A 340 -20.98 -9.24 6.51
C ARG A 340 -20.51 -7.87 5.99
N TRP A 341 -21.32 -7.15 5.22
CA TRP A 341 -20.98 -5.83 4.67
C TRP A 341 -21.25 -4.66 5.64
N GLN A 342 -22.29 -4.77 6.48
CA GLN A 342 -22.54 -3.79 7.55
C GLN A 342 -21.40 -3.77 8.58
N SER A 343 -20.81 -4.92 8.89
CA SER A 343 -19.59 -4.99 9.72
C SER A 343 -18.34 -4.42 9.02
N ARG A 344 -18.35 -4.33 7.68
CA ARG A 344 -17.29 -3.75 6.84
C ARG A 344 -17.35 -2.21 6.82
N LEU A 345 -18.54 -1.64 6.98
CA LEU A 345 -18.80 -0.19 7.10
C LEU A 345 -18.54 0.37 8.50
N LEU A 346 -18.76 -0.45 9.55
CA LEU A 346 -18.80 0.00 10.95
C LEU A 346 -17.58 -0.44 11.79
N GLY A 347 -16.59 -1.13 11.19
CA GLY A 347 -15.42 -1.64 11.91
C GLY A 347 -14.14 -0.81 11.63
N PRO A 348 -13.24 -0.64 12.60
CA PRO A 348 -11.91 -0.11 12.34
C PRO A 348 -11.20 -1.07 11.37
N ALA A 349 -10.65 -0.51 10.28
CA ALA A 349 -9.92 -1.16 9.20
C ALA A 349 -9.37 -2.56 9.55
N ARG A 350 -10.18 -3.61 9.39
CA ARG A 350 -9.73 -4.99 9.53
C ARG A 350 -9.40 -5.54 8.15
N HIS A 351 -8.09 -5.63 7.91
CA HIS A 351 -7.39 -6.47 6.95
C HIS A 351 -8.28 -7.49 6.25
N LEU A 352 -8.38 -7.40 4.92
CA LEU A 352 -8.82 -8.53 4.10
C LEU A 352 -8.25 -8.40 2.68
N LEU A 353 -7.34 -9.31 2.37
CA LEU A 353 -6.88 -9.62 1.03
C LEU A 353 -8.03 -10.31 0.29
N MET A 354 -8.65 -9.60 -0.65
CA MET A 354 -9.56 -10.22 -1.62
C MET A 354 -8.70 -10.73 -2.79
N PHE A 355 -8.33 -12.00 -2.77
CA PHE A 355 -7.88 -12.66 -4.00
C PHE A 355 -9.12 -13.06 -4.81
N PRO A 356 -9.13 -12.86 -6.15
CA PRO A 356 -10.10 -13.54 -6.99
C PRO A 356 -9.88 -15.05 -6.85
N LEU A 357 -10.97 -15.80 -6.68
CA LEU A 357 -10.96 -17.25 -6.83
C LEU A 357 -10.42 -17.56 -8.23
N GLU A 358 -9.25 -18.19 -8.30
CA GLU A 358 -8.77 -18.78 -9.55
C GLU A 358 -9.76 -19.89 -9.96
N ASP A 359 -10.29 -19.78 -11.17
CA ASP A 359 -11.09 -20.83 -11.81
C ASP A 359 -10.20 -22.07 -12.06
N GLY A 360 -10.20 -23.00 -11.11
CA GLY A 360 -9.81 -24.39 -11.37
C GLY A 360 -10.97 -25.13 -12.05
N PRO A 361 -10.72 -25.96 -13.08
CA PRO A 361 -11.80 -26.67 -13.76
C PRO A 361 -12.46 -27.68 -12.80
N PRO A 362 -13.78 -27.92 -12.94
CA PRO A 362 -14.49 -28.84 -12.06
C PRO A 362 -14.12 -30.29 -12.40
N GLU A 363 -13.47 -30.99 -11.49
CA GLU A 363 -13.44 -32.45 -11.51
C GLU A 363 -14.84 -32.97 -11.19
N ALA A 364 -15.55 -33.41 -12.23
CA ALA A 364 -16.77 -34.19 -12.11
C ALA A 364 -16.40 -35.68 -12.01
N SER A 365 -16.65 -36.23 -10.82
CA SER A 365 -16.66 -37.65 -10.49
C SER A 365 -17.67 -38.46 -11.31
N PHE A 366 -17.33 -39.72 -11.64
CA PHE A 366 -18.32 -40.81 -11.67
C PHE A 366 -17.78 -42.09 -11.01
N PRO A 367 -18.64 -42.94 -10.40
CA PRO A 367 -18.23 -43.94 -9.42
C PRO A 367 -18.33 -45.40 -9.90
N THR A 368 -17.73 -46.26 -9.06
CA THR A 368 -18.01 -47.70 -8.78
C THR A 368 -17.63 -48.78 -9.80
N ALA A 369 -16.71 -49.68 -9.40
CA ALA A 369 -17.03 -51.09 -9.06
C ALA A 369 -15.77 -51.91 -8.63
N GLY A 370 -15.91 -52.65 -7.53
CA GLY A 370 -15.44 -54.05 -7.36
C GLY A 370 -13.95 -54.42 -7.44
N LEU A 371 -13.36 -54.69 -6.26
CA LEU A 371 -12.18 -55.58 -6.00
C LEU A 371 -12.29 -56.98 -6.67
N PRO A 372 -11.25 -57.86 -6.76
CA PRO A 372 -10.12 -58.01 -5.81
C PRO A 372 -8.73 -58.49 -6.33
N SER A 373 -7.75 -58.40 -5.41
CA SER A 373 -6.62 -59.33 -5.15
C SER A 373 -5.60 -59.74 -6.23
N GLY A 374 -4.33 -59.44 -5.94
CA GLY A 374 -3.23 -60.42 -5.96
C GLY A 374 -2.35 -60.49 -7.20
N CYS A 375 -1.14 -59.92 -7.13
CA CYS A 375 0.10 -60.68 -7.42
C CYS A 375 1.36 -59.86 -7.13
N SER A 376 2.22 -60.46 -6.31
CA SER A 376 3.60 -60.15 -6.01
C SER A 376 4.54 -60.21 -7.23
N ARG A 377 5.57 -59.35 -7.26
CA ARG A 377 6.97 -59.59 -7.74
C ARG A 377 7.73 -58.24 -7.71
N SER A 378 8.55 -57.97 -6.70
CA SER A 378 10.02 -58.24 -6.62
C SER A 378 10.89 -57.42 -7.60
N PHE A 379 11.66 -56.49 -7.01
CA PHE A 379 12.94 -55.81 -7.38
C PHE A 379 13.88 -56.57 -8.36
N PRO A 380 14.92 -55.94 -8.99
CA PRO A 380 15.83 -54.96 -8.35
C PRO A 380 16.47 -53.84 -9.19
N ALA A 381 17.24 -53.03 -8.45
CA ALA A 381 18.15 -51.97 -8.84
C ALA A 381 19.24 -52.37 -9.85
N GLY A 382 19.74 -51.38 -10.60
CA GLY A 382 20.93 -51.48 -11.44
C GLY A 382 21.52 -50.11 -11.76
N ARG A 383 22.77 -49.90 -11.35
CA ARG A 383 23.64 -48.74 -11.59
C ARG A 383 23.99 -48.59 -13.07
N GLY A 384 24.45 -47.40 -13.48
CA GLY A 384 25.26 -47.27 -14.71
C GLY A 384 25.55 -45.85 -15.16
N ASP A 385 26.73 -45.35 -14.79
CA ASP A 385 27.44 -44.20 -15.39
C ASP A 385 27.46 -44.18 -16.93
N ARG A 386 27.51 -42.95 -17.48
CA ARG A 386 28.34 -42.41 -18.59
C ARG A 386 27.70 -41.07 -19.01
N GLY A 387 28.36 -39.92 -19.08
CA GLY A 387 29.78 -39.64 -19.29
C GLY A 387 30.05 -39.31 -20.76
N LEU A 388 29.69 -38.08 -21.19
CA LEU A 388 30.43 -37.13 -22.04
C LEU A 388 29.52 -35.97 -22.46
#